data_AF-A0A5M8P3B4-F1
#
_entry.id   AF-A0A5M8P3B4-F1
#
_cell.length_a   1.000
_cell.length_b   1.000
_cell.length_c   1.000
_cell.angle_alpha   90.00
_cell.angle_beta   90.00
_cell.angle_gamma   90.00
#
_symmetry.space_group_name_H-M   'P 1'
#
loop_
_entity.id
_entity.type
_entity.pdbx_description
1 polymer ?
#
loop_
_entity_poly.entity_id
_entity_poly.type
_entity_poly.pdbx_seq_one_letter_code
_entity_poly.pdbx_strand_id
1 'polypeptide(L)'
;MKNLFNKNIRCTDPATLQFCLPVSGDKFWYCEPNGFHDSLLPDSSTQERQIYERFIEYPYELLKAAERDAKVKPFLQNKLLWLSGTIDVRDFSDEEKRELAVDYGMTLDGMAAEEERNQLICEFYFESTPMDFRNDI
;
A
#
# COMPACT_ATOMS: atom_id res chain seq x y z
N MET A 1 -2.71 -11.44 5.84
CA MET A 1 -3.25 -10.08 5.62
C MET A 1 -4.76 -10.05 5.88
N LYS A 2 -5.25 -9.40 6.95
CA LYS A 2 -6.70 -9.27 7.22
C LYS A 2 -7.26 -7.91 6.75
N ASN A 3 -6.42 -6.89 6.71
CA ASN A 3 -6.83 -5.50 6.45
C ASN A 3 -7.31 -5.27 5.01
N LEU A 4 -6.78 -6.00 4.02
CA LEU A 4 -7.24 -5.95 2.62
C LEU A 4 -8.73 -6.32 2.44
N PHE A 5 -9.31 -7.08 3.37
CA PHE A 5 -10.73 -7.44 3.34
C PHE A 5 -11.59 -6.50 4.20
N ASN A 6 -11.02 -5.40 4.71
CA ASN A 6 -11.77 -4.40 5.45
C ASN A 6 -12.64 -3.59 4.49
N LYS A 7 -13.91 -3.39 4.82
CA LYS A 7 -14.86 -2.60 4.02
C LYS A 7 -14.44 -1.13 3.80
N ASN A 8 -13.53 -0.61 4.64
CA ASN A 8 -13.03 0.75 4.56
C ASN A 8 -11.67 0.84 3.83
N ILE A 9 -11.16 -0.27 3.27
CA ILE A 9 -9.95 -0.25 2.46
C ILE A 9 -10.17 0.64 1.23
N ARG A 10 -9.17 1.43 0.89
CA ARG A 10 -9.15 2.32 -0.28
C ARG A 10 -7.95 1.95 -1.12
N CYS A 11 -8.10 1.96 -2.44
CA CYS A 11 -6.94 1.98 -3.32
C CYS A 11 -6.42 3.41 -3.40
N THR A 12 -5.12 3.61 -3.25
CA THR A 12 -4.49 4.94 -3.41
C THR A 12 -3.65 5.02 -4.67
N ASP A 13 -3.07 3.90 -5.13
CA ASP A 13 -2.48 3.78 -6.46
C ASP A 13 -2.86 2.43 -7.14
N PRO A 14 -3.74 2.47 -8.16
CA PRO A 14 -4.12 1.29 -8.93
C PRO A 14 -2.96 0.66 -9.72
N ALA A 15 -2.00 1.47 -10.18
CA ALA A 15 -0.90 1.01 -11.04
C ALA A 15 0.10 0.12 -10.28
N THR A 16 0.17 0.27 -8.96
CA THR A 16 1.01 -0.54 -8.07
C THR A 16 0.21 -1.52 -7.24
N LEU A 17 -1.13 -1.47 -7.27
CA LEU A 17 -2.02 -2.17 -6.33
C LEU A 17 -1.75 -1.74 -4.87
N GLN A 18 -1.51 -0.44 -4.66
CA GLN A 18 -1.36 0.15 -3.34
C GLN A 18 -2.72 0.40 -2.70
N PHE A 19 -2.86 -0.06 -1.45
CA PHE A 19 -4.05 0.13 -0.64
C PHE A 19 -3.74 0.83 0.67
N CYS A 20 -4.68 1.63 1.13
CA CYS A 20 -4.69 2.30 2.42
C CYS A 20 -5.95 1.94 3.22
N LEU A 21 -5.78 1.62 4.49
CA LEU A 21 -6.85 1.52 5.48
C LEU A 21 -6.66 2.63 6.54
N PRO A 22 -7.54 3.64 6.58
CA PRO A 22 -7.56 4.60 7.67
C PRO A 22 -7.87 3.90 8.99
N VAL A 23 -6.93 3.93 9.94
CA VAL A 23 -7.08 3.40 11.30
C VAL A 23 -7.61 4.50 12.23
N SER A 24 -7.13 5.73 12.04
CA SER A 24 -7.60 6.98 12.66
C SER A 24 -7.16 8.17 11.82
N GLY A 25 -7.51 9.41 12.21
CA GLY A 25 -7.08 10.62 11.48
C GLY A 25 -5.56 10.83 11.42
N ASP A 26 -4.81 10.15 12.29
CA ASP A 26 -3.35 10.23 12.36
C ASP A 26 -2.66 8.91 11.99
N LYS A 27 -3.42 7.81 11.82
CA LYS A 27 -2.86 6.46 11.62
C LYS A 27 -3.44 5.78 10.42
N PHE A 28 -2.56 5.30 9.56
CA PHE A 28 -2.92 4.68 8.29
C PHE A 28 -2.15 3.38 8.14
N TRP A 29 -2.85 2.32 7.73
CA TRP A 29 -2.22 1.08 7.33
C TRP A 29 -2.10 1.05 5.82
N TYR A 30 -0.89 0.79 5.32
CA TYR A 30 -0.62 0.67 3.89
C TYR A 30 -0.21 -0.75 3.54
N CYS A 31 -0.47 -1.12 2.29
CA CYS A 31 0.20 -2.23 1.66
C CYS A 31 0.30 -2.08 0.14
N GLU A 32 1.31 -2.70 -0.42
CA GLU A 32 1.46 -2.93 -1.85
C GLU A 32 2.15 -4.29 -2.08
N PRO A 33 2.09 -4.88 -3.28
CA PRO A 33 2.81 -6.09 -3.60
C PRO A 33 4.32 -5.93 -3.38
N ASN A 34 4.94 -6.95 -2.77
CA ASN A 34 6.36 -6.95 -2.48
C ASN A 34 7.18 -7.17 -3.76
N GLY A 35 7.55 -6.08 -4.43
CA GLY A 35 8.38 -6.09 -5.62
C GLY A 35 9.79 -6.68 -5.43
N PHE A 36 10.21 -6.95 -4.19
CA PHE A 36 11.48 -7.60 -3.87
C PHE A 36 11.37 -9.12 -3.70
N HIS A 37 10.16 -9.67 -3.69
CA HIS A 37 9.94 -11.11 -3.53
C HIS A 37 10.12 -11.83 -4.87
N ASP A 38 10.85 -12.95 -4.89
CA ASP A 38 11.18 -13.71 -6.12
C ASP A 38 9.94 -14.08 -6.96
N SER A 39 8.82 -14.41 -6.30
CA SER A 39 7.53 -14.69 -6.97
C SER A 39 6.87 -13.49 -7.63
N LEU A 40 7.33 -12.26 -7.43
CA LEU A 40 6.72 -11.04 -7.98
C LEU A 40 7.63 -10.28 -8.94
N LEU A 41 8.90 -10.70 -9.07
CA LEU A 41 9.84 -10.15 -10.04
C LEU A 41 9.28 -10.23 -11.48
N PRO A 42 9.61 -9.26 -12.37
CA PRO A 42 9.05 -9.19 -13.72
C PRO A 42 9.17 -10.47 -14.56
N ASP A 43 10.27 -11.21 -14.43
CA ASP A 43 10.52 -12.44 -15.23
C ASP A 43 10.06 -13.73 -14.52
N SER A 44 9.34 -13.61 -13.40
CA SER A 44 8.85 -14.75 -12.63
C SER A 44 7.69 -15.43 -13.33
N SER A 45 7.78 -16.75 -13.56
CA SER A 45 6.68 -17.55 -14.14
C SER A 45 5.69 -18.08 -13.09
N THR A 46 5.78 -17.56 -11.86
CA THR A 46 4.97 -18.04 -10.72
C THR A 46 3.50 -17.65 -10.85
N GLN A 47 2.66 -18.31 -10.06
CA GLN A 47 1.22 -18.02 -10.04
C GLN A 47 0.94 -16.63 -9.45
N GLU A 48 1.73 -16.21 -8.48
CA GLU A 48 1.65 -14.91 -7.81
C GLU A 48 1.87 -13.78 -8.81
N ARG A 49 2.92 -13.88 -9.65
CA ARG A 49 3.18 -12.92 -10.72
C ARG A 49 2.03 -12.83 -11.72
N GLN A 50 1.50 -13.96 -12.17
CA GLN A 50 0.35 -13.99 -13.09
C GLN A 50 -0.90 -13.35 -12.48
N ILE A 51 -1.13 -13.53 -11.17
CA ILE A 51 -2.22 -12.86 -10.47
C ILE A 51 -1.97 -11.35 -10.41
N TYR A 52 -0.76 -10.92 -10.04
CA TYR A 52 -0.39 -9.50 -10.02
C TYR A 52 -0.62 -8.84 -11.38
N GLU A 53 -0.07 -9.40 -12.47
CA GLU A 53 -0.20 -8.84 -13.83
C GLU A 53 -1.65 -8.82 -14.34
N ARG A 54 -2.46 -9.80 -13.93
CA ARG A 54 -3.88 -9.84 -14.32
C ARG A 54 -4.68 -8.70 -13.70
N PHE A 55 -4.29 -8.26 -12.50
CA PHE A 55 -5.10 -7.35 -11.70
C PHE A 55 -4.47 -5.98 -11.47
N ILE A 56 -3.22 -5.75 -11.89
CA ILE A 56 -2.63 -4.41 -11.94
C ILE A 56 -3.60 -3.45 -12.64
N GLU A 57 -3.75 -2.24 -12.12
CA GLU A 57 -4.77 -1.25 -12.54
C GLU A 57 -6.23 -1.60 -12.21
N TYR A 58 -6.52 -2.81 -11.72
CA TYR A 58 -7.86 -3.32 -11.36
C TYR A 58 -7.97 -3.79 -9.88
N PRO A 59 -7.62 -2.94 -8.89
CA PRO A 59 -7.53 -3.30 -7.47
C PRO A 59 -8.85 -3.83 -6.89
N TYR A 60 -10.01 -3.28 -7.25
CA TYR A 60 -11.30 -3.75 -6.74
C TYR A 60 -11.76 -5.06 -7.39
N GLU A 61 -11.31 -5.34 -8.61
CA GLU A 61 -11.57 -6.64 -9.25
C GLU A 61 -10.76 -7.74 -8.57
N LEU A 62 -9.52 -7.46 -8.15
CA LEU A 62 -8.70 -8.36 -7.32
C LEU A 62 -9.42 -8.74 -6.03
N LEU A 63 -9.90 -7.74 -5.28
CA LEU A 63 -10.60 -7.95 -4.01
C LEU A 63 -11.88 -8.78 -4.21
N LYS A 64 -12.65 -8.50 -5.27
CA LYS A 64 -13.86 -9.26 -5.62
C LYS A 64 -13.53 -10.69 -6.06
N ALA A 65 -12.46 -10.89 -6.83
CA ALA A 65 -12.03 -12.21 -7.28
C ALA A 65 -11.64 -13.12 -6.12
N ALA A 66 -11.08 -12.57 -5.04
CA ALA A 66 -10.73 -13.31 -3.84
C ALA A 66 -11.93 -13.98 -3.13
N GLU A 67 -13.16 -13.58 -3.41
CA GLU A 67 -14.35 -14.25 -2.87
C GLU A 67 -14.63 -15.60 -3.53
N ARG A 68 -14.14 -15.81 -4.76
CA ARG A 68 -14.57 -16.92 -5.64
C ARG A 68 -13.40 -17.73 -6.20
N ASP A 69 -12.25 -17.11 -6.37
CA ASP A 69 -11.06 -17.72 -6.94
C ASP A 69 -10.16 -18.27 -5.82
N ALA A 70 -9.99 -19.60 -5.81
CA ALA A 70 -9.20 -20.33 -4.83
C ALA A 70 -7.70 -19.98 -4.86
N LYS A 71 -7.22 -19.31 -5.92
CA LYS A 71 -5.83 -18.88 -6.09
C LYS A 71 -5.61 -17.43 -5.66
N VAL A 72 -6.59 -16.55 -5.91
CA VAL A 72 -6.49 -15.13 -5.57
C VAL A 72 -6.57 -14.89 -4.07
N LYS A 73 -7.41 -15.64 -3.35
CA LYS A 73 -7.54 -15.46 -1.89
C LYS A 73 -6.24 -15.76 -1.14
N PRO A 74 -5.52 -16.87 -1.40
CA PRO A 74 -4.20 -17.11 -0.82
C PRO A 74 -3.18 -16.02 -1.17
N PHE A 75 -3.18 -15.53 -2.41
CA PHE A 75 -2.31 -14.44 -2.84
C PHE A 75 -2.49 -13.18 -1.98
N LEU A 76 -3.75 -12.73 -1.79
CA LEU A 76 -4.05 -11.60 -0.92
C LEU A 76 -3.73 -11.86 0.56
N GLN A 77 -3.78 -13.11 1.02
CA GLN A 77 -3.60 -13.47 2.43
C GLN A 77 -2.13 -13.69 2.84
N ASN A 78 -1.28 -14.06 1.89
CA ASN A 78 0.12 -14.36 2.12
C ASN A 78 0.91 -13.08 2.42
N LYS A 79 1.33 -12.89 3.68
CA LYS A 79 2.03 -11.68 4.12
C LYS A 79 3.38 -11.45 3.43
N LEU A 80 4.05 -12.50 2.96
CA LEU A 80 5.38 -12.38 2.34
C LEU A 80 5.33 -11.70 0.96
N LEU A 81 4.18 -11.77 0.30
CA LEU A 81 3.94 -11.16 -1.01
C LEU A 81 3.56 -9.69 -0.95
N TRP A 82 3.49 -9.10 0.24
CA TRP A 82 3.06 -7.73 0.43
C TRP A 82 4.02 -6.98 1.34
N LEU A 83 4.39 -5.78 0.94
CA LEU A 83 4.87 -4.78 1.88
C LEU A 83 3.68 -4.30 2.68
N SER A 84 3.81 -4.18 4.00
CA SER A 84 2.70 -3.64 4.79
C SER A 84 3.15 -3.09 6.13
N GLY A 85 2.56 -1.97 6.53
CA GLY A 85 2.80 -1.39 7.85
C GLY A 85 1.71 -0.43 8.26
N THR A 86 1.71 -0.08 9.55
CA THR A 86 0.90 1.02 10.07
C THR A 86 1.84 2.17 10.39
N ILE A 87 1.51 3.35 9.87
CA ILE A 87 2.29 4.57 10.03
C ILE A 87 1.44 5.56 10.81
N ASP A 88 2.02 6.18 11.83
CA ASP A 88 1.43 7.27 12.60
C ASP A 88 2.09 8.58 12.17
N VAL A 89 1.33 9.54 11.64
CA VAL A 89 1.86 10.81 11.16
C VAL A 89 2.56 11.62 12.28
N ARG A 90 2.24 11.33 13.53
CA ARG A 90 2.83 11.98 14.71
C ARG A 90 4.25 11.50 15.00
N ASP A 91 4.69 10.42 14.35
CA ASP A 91 6.08 9.96 14.43
C ASP A 91 7.02 10.85 13.60
N PHE A 92 6.48 11.69 12.71
CA PHE A 92 7.25 12.67 11.94
C PHE A 92 7.22 14.06 12.57
N SER A 93 8.39 14.70 12.60
CA SER A 93 8.54 16.13 12.80
C SER A 93 7.94 16.94 11.64
N ASP A 94 7.69 18.23 11.86
CA ASP A 94 7.18 19.10 10.80
C ASP A 94 8.20 19.32 9.66
N GLU A 95 9.49 19.14 9.94
CA GLU A 95 10.54 19.18 8.92
C GLU A 95 10.47 17.94 8.02
N GLU A 96 10.45 16.74 8.59
CA GLU A 96 10.31 15.48 7.84
C GLU A 96 9.03 15.46 6.99
N LYS A 97 7.90 15.96 7.52
CA LYS A 97 6.66 16.07 6.74
C LYS A 97 6.84 16.95 5.50
N ARG A 98 7.54 18.08 5.63
CA ARG A 98 7.79 19.00 4.52
C ARG A 98 8.75 18.40 3.51
N GLU A 99 9.80 17.72 3.96
CA GLU A 99 10.75 17.02 3.09
C GLU A 99 10.05 15.95 2.26
N LEU A 100 9.27 15.08 2.91
CA LEU A 100 8.45 14.07 2.22
C LEU A 100 7.52 14.68 1.16
N ALA A 101 6.85 15.79 1.48
CA ALA A 101 5.97 16.45 0.51
C ALA A 101 6.74 17.05 -0.68
N VAL A 102 7.91 17.63 -0.45
CA VAL A 102 8.76 18.25 -1.47
C VAL A 102 9.30 17.20 -2.44
N ASP A 103 9.71 16.03 -1.96
CA ASP A 103 10.18 14.92 -2.80
C ASP A 103 9.11 14.46 -3.82
N TYR A 104 7.84 14.65 -3.46
CA TYR A 104 6.67 14.37 -4.29
C TYR A 104 6.15 15.60 -5.05
N GLY A 105 6.87 16.73 -5.03
CA GLY A 105 6.51 17.96 -5.72
C GLY A 105 5.27 18.67 -5.15
N MET A 106 4.93 18.40 -3.90
CA MET A 106 3.75 18.93 -3.21
C MET A 106 4.11 19.96 -2.14
N THR A 107 3.13 20.80 -1.80
CA THR A 107 3.21 21.75 -0.67
C THR A 107 2.07 21.50 0.30
N LEU A 108 2.36 21.44 1.59
CA LEU A 108 1.36 21.13 2.62
C LEU A 108 0.45 22.32 2.95
N ASP A 109 0.89 23.54 2.64
CA ASP A 109 0.20 24.80 3.00
C ASP A 109 -1.15 25.00 2.25
N GLY A 110 -1.42 24.21 1.21
CA GLY A 110 -2.66 24.27 0.42
C GLY A 110 -3.73 23.26 0.80
N MET A 111 -3.48 22.35 1.75
CA MET A 111 -4.38 21.24 2.07
C MET A 111 -5.42 21.64 3.12
N ALA A 112 -6.70 21.64 2.75
CA ALA A 112 -7.79 22.09 3.62
C ALA A 112 -8.20 21.06 4.69
N ALA A 113 -7.99 19.76 4.43
CA ALA A 113 -8.36 18.68 5.34
C ALA A 113 -7.11 18.06 5.98
N GLU A 114 -7.04 18.11 7.31
CA GLU A 114 -5.93 17.57 8.09
C GLU A 114 -5.75 16.06 7.87
N GLU A 115 -6.84 15.30 7.82
CA GLU A 115 -6.78 13.84 7.58
C GLU A 115 -6.22 13.50 6.19
N GLU A 116 -6.58 14.27 5.16
CA GLU A 116 -6.07 14.07 3.80
C GLU A 116 -4.56 14.36 3.74
N ARG A 117 -4.13 15.46 4.37
CA ARG A 117 -2.71 15.78 4.52
C ARG A 117 -1.97 14.67 5.25
N ASN A 118 -2.51 14.19 6.36
CA ASN A 118 -1.87 13.14 7.16
C ASN A 118 -1.77 11.82 6.40
N GLN A 119 -2.81 11.48 5.62
CA GLN A 119 -2.82 10.32 4.76
C GLN A 119 -1.71 10.40 3.70
N LEU A 120 -1.58 11.53 3.00
CA LEU A 120 -0.53 11.74 1.99
C LEU A 120 0.88 11.66 2.59
N ILE A 121 1.12 12.27 3.74
CA ILE A 121 2.43 12.16 4.41
C ILE A 121 2.79 10.69 4.68
N CYS A 122 1.86 9.93 5.23
CA CYS A 122 2.10 8.51 5.49
C CYS A 122 2.27 7.71 4.19
N GLU A 123 1.61 8.10 3.10
CA GLU A 123 1.79 7.49 1.78
C GLU A 123 3.18 7.76 1.22
N PHE A 124 3.65 9.02 1.23
CA PHE A 124 4.99 9.38 0.78
C PHE A 124 6.07 8.65 1.56
N TYR A 125 5.90 8.53 2.89
CA TYR A 125 6.84 7.74 3.69
C TYR A 125 6.83 6.27 3.29
N PHE A 126 5.64 5.67 3.12
CA PHE A 126 5.51 4.27 2.72
C PHE A 126 6.24 3.97 1.41
N GLU A 127 6.01 4.81 0.40
CA GLU A 127 6.58 4.65 -0.94
C GLU A 127 8.07 5.00 -1.03
N SER A 128 8.57 5.94 -0.23
CA SER A 128 9.99 6.33 -0.22
C SER A 128 10.86 5.37 0.61
N THR A 129 10.26 4.61 1.53
CA THR A 129 10.97 3.67 2.43
C THR A 129 10.42 2.24 2.37
N PRO A 130 10.22 1.62 1.19
CA PRO A 130 9.53 0.32 1.06
C PRO A 130 10.25 -0.82 1.79
N MET A 131 11.56 -0.69 2.03
CA MET A 131 12.36 -1.65 2.78
C MET A 131 11.95 -1.78 4.25
N ASP A 132 11.41 -0.71 4.86
CA ASP A 132 10.96 -0.71 6.26
C ASP A 132 9.68 -1.55 6.46
N PHE A 133 9.00 -1.89 5.36
CA PHE A 133 7.70 -2.58 5.35
C PHE A 133 7.76 -4.02 4.85
N ARG A 134 8.96 -4.55 4.63
CA ARG A 134 9.16 -5.94 4.22
C ARG A 134 8.73 -6.91 5.32
N ASN A 135 7.92 -7.88 4.93
CA ASN A 135 7.45 -8.95 5.81
C ASN A 135 8.22 -10.28 5.62
N ASP A 136 9.18 -10.30 4.71
CA ASP A 136 9.90 -11.48 4.24
C ASP A 136 11.38 -11.55 4.69
N ILE A 137 11.75 -10.68 5.63
CA ILE A 137 13.09 -10.57 6.23
C ILE A 137 13.12 -11.02 7.69
#